data_AF-A0A645BDC3-F1
#
_entry.id   AF-A0A645BDC3-F1
#
_cell.length_a   1.000
_cell.length_b   1.000
_cell.length_c   1.000
_cell.angle_alpha   90.00
_cell.angle_beta   90.00
_cell.angle_gamma   90.00
#
_symmetry.space_group_name_H-M   'P 1'
#
loop_
_entity.id
_entity.type
_entity.pdbx_description
1 polymer ?
#
loop_
_entity_poly.entity_id
_entity_poly.type
_entity_poly.pdbx_seq_one_letter_code
_entity_poly.pdbx_strand_id
1 'polypeptide(L)'
;MRKIFTSIFILTSIISSGQNAAIEDLWKLYNSQDLKTVIEKAKPLIEKDPNNVDLNLLMGRSFADQADFKNALPYLELTVKNDNNNSWQKAWALSYLGTCYFMLQDYNNSESSLNDCIKLNATKNATNTAYGQALLFGFNEFYKTWKIVETDNFRFHFQDMSAAGVEKYISEREVAYKEINGFFKSTLPKKIDFFVWESREDAMKVLHANLGFSKPNFCIVHLYYQQTIGHEMTHVISNYTTEIKNKTRFINEGIAVCFDLSNQDKLKLLKDYIAANNKQVAIKDCWENGDKYGEEILYPLSGLFVKELIDSFGKEKFLEFFKNQTYDNAKLVFGNKLDLIIEELEKKINT
;
A
#
# COMPACT_ATOMS: atom_id res chain seq x y z
N MET A 1 -37.60 -31.43 -37.08
CA MET A 1 -36.63 -30.29 -37.09
C MET A 1 -37.10 -29.11 -36.24
N ARG A 2 -38.26 -28.48 -36.49
CA ARG A 2 -38.72 -27.29 -35.74
C ARG A 2 -38.81 -27.47 -34.21
N LYS A 3 -39.32 -28.62 -33.71
CA LYS A 3 -39.37 -28.92 -32.26
C LYS A 3 -38.00 -29.10 -31.60
N ILE A 4 -37.01 -29.62 -32.31
CA ILE A 4 -35.64 -29.81 -31.80
C ILE A 4 -34.95 -28.45 -31.66
N PHE A 5 -35.11 -27.56 -32.65
CA PHE A 5 -34.58 -26.20 -32.59
C PHE A 5 -35.20 -25.37 -31.44
N THR A 6 -36.50 -25.50 -31.19
CA THR A 6 -37.15 -24.80 -30.06
C THR A 6 -36.70 -25.33 -28.70
N SER A 7 -36.51 -26.64 -28.54
CA SER A 7 -35.98 -27.23 -27.30
C SER A 7 -34.52 -26.85 -27.03
N ILE A 8 -33.68 -26.77 -28.06
CA ILE A 8 -32.30 -26.28 -27.94
C ILE A 8 -32.29 -24.80 -27.52
N PHE A 9 -33.15 -23.96 -28.11
CA PHE A 9 -33.23 -22.53 -27.78
C PHE A 9 -33.69 -22.26 -26.33
N ILE A 10 -34.63 -23.07 -25.83
CA ILE A 10 -35.13 -22.96 -24.44
C ILE A 10 -34.08 -23.46 -23.45
N LEU A 11 -33.33 -24.52 -23.76
CA LEU A 11 -32.22 -24.96 -22.90
C LEU A 11 -31.10 -23.92 -22.84
N THR A 12 -30.73 -23.33 -23.98
CA THR A 12 -29.66 -22.31 -24.03
C THR A 12 -30.04 -21.04 -23.27
N SER A 13 -31.32 -20.63 -23.33
CA SER A 13 -31.77 -19.42 -22.61
C SER A 13 -31.82 -19.63 -21.09
N ILE A 14 -32.23 -20.81 -20.62
CA ILE A 14 -32.23 -21.16 -19.18
C ILE A 14 -30.80 -21.28 -18.63
N ILE A 15 -29.86 -21.82 -19.42
CA ILE A 15 -28.45 -21.92 -19.03
C ILE A 15 -27.83 -20.51 -18.95
N SER A 16 -28.12 -19.63 -19.91
CA SER A 16 -27.61 -18.26 -19.91
C SER A 16 -28.14 -17.42 -18.73
N SER A 17 -29.42 -17.59 -18.34
CA SER A 17 -30.00 -16.85 -17.22
C SER A 17 -29.48 -17.35 -15.87
N GLY A 18 -29.26 -18.66 -15.72
CA GLY A 18 -28.66 -19.24 -14.51
C GLY A 18 -27.19 -18.83 -14.32
N GLN A 19 -26.40 -18.75 -15.39
CA GLN A 19 -25.00 -18.31 -15.32
C GLN A 19 -24.90 -16.83 -14.94
N ASN A 20 -25.76 -15.96 -15.49
CA ASN A 20 -25.79 -14.54 -15.14
C ASN A 20 -26.10 -14.30 -13.66
N ALA A 21 -27.09 -15.01 -13.10
CA ALA A 21 -27.41 -14.92 -11.67
C ALA A 21 -26.22 -15.36 -10.77
N ALA A 22 -25.51 -16.42 -11.16
CA ALA A 22 -24.33 -16.87 -10.43
C ALA A 22 -23.20 -15.81 -10.47
N ILE A 23 -22.96 -15.18 -11.61
CA ILE A 23 -21.95 -14.12 -11.76
C ILE A 23 -22.32 -12.89 -10.90
N GLU A 24 -23.59 -12.49 -10.85
CA GLU A 24 -24.06 -11.41 -9.98
C GLU A 24 -23.78 -11.69 -8.50
N ASP A 25 -24.02 -12.92 -8.04
CA ASP A 25 -23.73 -13.30 -6.66
C ASP A 25 -22.23 -13.30 -6.34
N LEU A 26 -21.39 -13.66 -7.31
CA LEU A 26 -19.94 -13.55 -7.14
C LEU A 26 -19.48 -12.07 -7.04
N TRP A 27 -20.09 -11.15 -7.80
CA TRP A 27 -19.83 -9.72 -7.63
C TRP A 27 -20.24 -9.20 -6.25
N LYS A 28 -21.33 -9.69 -5.67
CA LYS A 28 -21.73 -9.34 -4.29
C LYS A 28 -20.66 -9.80 -3.29
N LEU A 29 -20.15 -11.03 -3.44
CA LEU A 29 -19.08 -11.56 -2.59
C LEU A 29 -17.77 -10.77 -2.73
N TYR A 30 -17.43 -10.39 -3.95
CA TYR A 30 -16.27 -9.54 -4.22
C TYR A 30 -16.42 -8.18 -3.53
N ASN A 31 -17.60 -7.55 -3.63
CA ASN A 31 -17.89 -6.28 -2.97
C ASN A 31 -17.87 -6.38 -1.44
N SER A 32 -18.18 -7.55 -0.86
CA SER A 32 -18.03 -7.82 0.58
C SER A 32 -16.61 -8.22 0.99
N GLN A 33 -15.63 -8.14 0.09
CA GLN A 33 -14.22 -8.52 0.31
C GLN A 33 -14.01 -10.00 0.64
N ASP A 34 -14.99 -10.86 0.33
CA ASP A 34 -14.85 -12.32 0.48
C ASP A 34 -14.18 -12.93 -0.76
N LEU A 35 -12.95 -12.48 -1.01
CA LEU A 35 -12.19 -12.79 -2.22
C LEU A 35 -11.88 -14.29 -2.35
N LYS A 36 -11.69 -14.99 -1.22
CA LYS A 36 -11.44 -16.44 -1.20
C LYS A 36 -12.65 -17.21 -1.73
N THR A 37 -13.84 -16.90 -1.22
CA THR A 37 -15.07 -17.55 -1.68
C THR A 37 -15.38 -17.22 -3.14
N VAL A 38 -15.05 -16.02 -3.61
CA VAL A 38 -15.15 -15.66 -5.04
C VAL A 38 -14.32 -16.62 -5.89
N ILE A 39 -13.05 -16.80 -5.55
CA ILE A 39 -12.12 -17.67 -6.28
C ILE A 39 -12.64 -19.12 -6.30
N GLU A 40 -13.04 -19.65 -5.14
CA GLU A 40 -13.53 -21.02 -5.00
C GLU A 40 -14.79 -21.28 -5.84
N LYS A 41 -15.75 -20.34 -5.82
CA LYS A 41 -17.02 -20.49 -6.54
C LYS A 41 -16.92 -20.16 -8.03
N ALA A 42 -16.01 -19.28 -8.44
CA ALA A 42 -15.80 -18.95 -9.85
C ALA A 42 -15.10 -20.08 -10.62
N LYS A 43 -14.22 -20.84 -9.96
CA LYS A 43 -13.45 -21.94 -10.58
C LYS A 43 -14.29 -22.93 -11.41
N PRO A 44 -15.35 -23.59 -10.87
CA PRO A 44 -16.16 -24.53 -11.67
C PRO A 44 -16.98 -23.85 -12.78
N LEU A 45 -17.18 -22.53 -12.72
CA LEU A 45 -17.86 -21.78 -13.78
C LEU A 45 -16.88 -21.49 -14.93
N ILE A 46 -15.64 -21.10 -14.62
CA ILE A 46 -14.58 -20.93 -15.62
C ILE A 46 -14.25 -22.26 -16.31
N GLU A 47 -14.25 -23.38 -15.60
CA GLU A 47 -14.01 -24.70 -16.23
C GLU A 47 -15.06 -25.03 -17.31
N LYS A 48 -16.29 -24.52 -17.17
CA LYS A 48 -17.36 -24.70 -18.16
C LYS A 48 -17.30 -23.69 -19.29
N ASP A 49 -16.88 -22.46 -19.00
CA ASP A 49 -16.76 -21.37 -19.97
C ASP A 49 -15.43 -20.61 -19.77
N PRO A 50 -14.29 -21.16 -20.26
CA PRO A 50 -12.96 -20.62 -19.97
C PRO A 50 -12.70 -19.22 -20.55
N ASN A 51 -13.47 -18.82 -21.57
CA ASN A 51 -13.29 -17.54 -22.25
C ASN A 51 -14.27 -16.47 -21.77
N ASN A 52 -15.06 -16.75 -20.73
CA ASN A 52 -16.02 -15.81 -20.18
C ASN A 52 -15.32 -14.56 -19.63
N VAL A 53 -15.58 -13.40 -20.24
CA VAL A 53 -14.92 -12.14 -19.90
C VAL A 53 -15.18 -11.73 -18.44
N ASP A 54 -16.41 -11.88 -17.95
CA ASP A 54 -16.78 -11.47 -16.58
C ASP A 54 -16.14 -12.37 -15.52
N LEU A 55 -16.20 -13.70 -15.71
CA LEU A 55 -15.60 -14.64 -14.76
C LEU A 55 -14.07 -14.48 -14.71
N ASN A 56 -13.42 -14.33 -15.87
CA ASN A 56 -11.97 -14.08 -15.93
C ASN A 56 -11.62 -12.75 -15.25
N LEU A 57 -12.37 -11.68 -15.49
CA LEU A 57 -12.13 -10.40 -14.82
C LEU A 57 -12.24 -10.54 -13.30
N LEU A 58 -13.32 -11.17 -12.83
CA LEU A 58 -13.56 -11.34 -11.40
C LEU A 58 -12.45 -12.14 -10.74
N MET A 59 -12.01 -13.20 -11.41
CA MET A 59 -10.92 -14.06 -10.94
C MET A 59 -9.58 -13.34 -10.89
N GLY A 60 -9.24 -12.64 -11.97
CA GLY A 60 -8.03 -11.82 -12.05
C GLY A 60 -7.98 -10.74 -10.97
N ARG A 61 -9.09 -9.99 -10.79
CA ARG A 61 -9.19 -8.96 -9.74
C ARG A 61 -9.07 -9.55 -8.34
N SER A 62 -9.75 -10.66 -8.08
CA SER A 62 -9.71 -11.31 -6.75
C SER A 62 -8.31 -11.78 -6.37
N PHE A 63 -7.57 -12.39 -7.30
CA PHE A 63 -6.17 -12.74 -7.06
C PHE A 63 -5.29 -11.51 -6.84
N ALA A 64 -5.44 -10.47 -7.67
CA ALA A 64 -4.65 -9.25 -7.55
C ALA A 64 -4.90 -8.50 -6.23
N ASP A 65 -6.15 -8.40 -5.79
CA ASP A 65 -6.52 -7.77 -4.52
C ASP A 65 -6.04 -8.59 -3.30
N GLN A 66 -5.78 -9.89 -3.49
CA GLN A 66 -5.08 -10.74 -2.52
C GLN A 66 -3.55 -10.69 -2.64
N ALA A 67 -3.01 -9.79 -3.48
CA ALA A 67 -1.60 -9.68 -3.82
C ALA A 67 -0.98 -10.93 -4.49
N ASP A 68 -1.81 -11.82 -5.04
CA ASP A 68 -1.37 -12.94 -5.87
C ASP A 68 -1.32 -12.53 -7.36
N PHE A 69 -0.40 -11.61 -7.64
CA PHE A 69 -0.27 -10.99 -8.96
C PHE A 69 0.04 -12.01 -10.06
N LYS A 70 0.80 -13.06 -9.73
CA LYS A 70 1.19 -14.10 -10.69
C LYS A 70 -0.02 -14.90 -11.16
N ASN A 71 -0.90 -15.31 -10.24
CA ASN A 71 -2.11 -16.04 -10.62
C ASN A 71 -3.17 -15.12 -11.22
N ALA A 72 -3.15 -13.81 -10.93
CA ALA A 72 -4.06 -12.84 -11.53
C ALA A 72 -3.85 -12.65 -13.05
N LEU A 73 -2.59 -12.55 -13.49
CA LEU A 73 -2.21 -12.26 -14.89
C LEU A 73 -2.99 -13.07 -15.95
N PRO A 74 -2.98 -14.42 -15.94
CA PRO A 74 -3.60 -15.19 -17.01
C PRO A 74 -5.09 -14.92 -17.19
N TYR A 75 -5.82 -14.68 -16.08
CA TYR A 75 -7.25 -14.35 -16.15
C TYR A 75 -7.46 -12.95 -16.69
N LEU A 76 -6.68 -11.96 -16.25
CA LEU A 76 -6.79 -10.59 -16.74
C LEU A 76 -6.43 -10.49 -18.23
N GLU A 77 -5.41 -11.21 -18.69
CA GLU A 77 -5.05 -11.31 -20.10
C GLU A 77 -6.16 -11.93 -20.94
N LEU A 78 -6.79 -13.00 -20.45
CA LEU A 78 -7.94 -13.61 -21.11
C LEU A 78 -9.12 -12.66 -21.21
N THR A 79 -9.38 -11.85 -20.17
CA THR A 79 -10.40 -10.79 -20.22
C THR A 79 -10.11 -9.80 -21.35
N VAL A 80 -8.88 -9.27 -21.43
CA VAL A 80 -8.51 -8.29 -22.47
C VAL A 80 -8.59 -8.89 -23.87
N LYS A 81 -8.13 -10.14 -24.02
CA LYS A 81 -8.09 -10.87 -25.29
C LYS A 81 -9.49 -11.20 -25.83
N ASN A 82 -10.40 -11.61 -24.95
CA ASN A 82 -11.73 -12.08 -25.34
C ASN A 82 -12.78 -10.96 -25.38
N ASP A 83 -12.47 -9.78 -24.83
CA ASP A 83 -13.31 -8.59 -24.95
C ASP A 83 -13.05 -7.81 -26.26
N ASN A 84 -13.88 -8.13 -27.25
CA ASN A 84 -13.88 -7.50 -28.57
C ASN A 84 -14.64 -6.16 -28.62
N ASN A 85 -15.39 -5.82 -27.57
CA ASN A 85 -16.27 -4.65 -27.55
C ASN A 85 -15.63 -3.44 -26.88
N ASN A 86 -14.37 -3.56 -26.44
CA ASN A 86 -13.66 -2.48 -25.75
C ASN A 86 -14.43 -1.99 -24.52
N SER A 87 -15.00 -2.95 -23.79
CA SER A 87 -15.96 -2.66 -22.72
C SER A 87 -15.28 -2.20 -21.42
N TRP A 88 -16.10 -1.93 -20.40
CA TRP A 88 -15.59 -1.58 -19.07
C TRP A 88 -14.75 -2.71 -18.46
N GLN A 89 -15.07 -3.98 -18.76
CA GLN A 89 -14.33 -5.14 -18.28
C GLN A 89 -12.88 -5.11 -18.76
N LYS A 90 -12.67 -4.86 -20.06
CA LYS A 90 -11.33 -4.69 -20.64
C LYS A 90 -10.55 -3.55 -20.00
N ALA A 91 -11.19 -2.40 -19.78
CA ALA A 91 -10.52 -1.26 -19.14
C ALA A 91 -10.06 -1.60 -17.72
N TRP A 92 -10.91 -2.23 -16.89
CA TRP A 92 -10.50 -2.66 -15.56
C TRP A 92 -9.43 -3.75 -15.61
N ALA A 93 -9.52 -4.70 -16.54
CA ALA A 93 -8.48 -5.72 -16.70
C ALA A 93 -7.12 -5.09 -17.03
N LEU A 94 -7.06 -4.11 -17.94
CA LEU A 94 -5.83 -3.39 -18.28
C LEU A 94 -5.25 -2.62 -17.08
N SER A 95 -6.08 -1.92 -16.30
CA SER A 95 -5.62 -1.24 -15.07
C SER A 95 -5.04 -2.23 -14.05
N TYR A 96 -5.69 -3.37 -13.87
CA TYR A 96 -5.20 -4.43 -12.98
C TYR A 96 -3.94 -5.12 -13.52
N LEU A 97 -3.83 -5.34 -14.84
CA LEU A 97 -2.60 -5.84 -15.48
C LEU A 97 -1.44 -4.91 -15.21
N GLY A 98 -1.64 -3.60 -15.37
CA GLY A 98 -0.64 -2.58 -15.03
C GLY A 98 -0.10 -2.77 -13.61
N THR A 99 -1.01 -2.92 -12.65
CA THR A 99 -0.65 -3.17 -11.25
C THR A 99 0.10 -4.49 -11.06
N CYS A 100 -0.39 -5.58 -11.64
CA CYS A 100 0.22 -6.90 -11.50
C CYS A 100 1.64 -6.92 -12.08
N TYR A 101 1.82 -6.37 -13.28
CA TYR A 101 3.12 -6.25 -13.92
C TYR A 101 4.08 -5.38 -13.12
N PHE A 102 3.63 -4.24 -12.59
CA PHE A 102 4.45 -3.39 -11.71
C PHE A 102 4.95 -4.16 -10.48
N MET A 103 4.05 -4.89 -9.83
CA MET A 103 4.38 -5.68 -8.64
C MET A 103 5.30 -6.86 -8.94
N LEU A 104 5.23 -7.40 -10.15
CA LEU A 104 6.14 -8.43 -10.66
C LEU A 104 7.43 -7.85 -11.27
N GLN A 105 7.64 -6.53 -11.18
CA GLN A 105 8.80 -5.79 -11.72
C GLN A 105 8.93 -5.86 -13.25
N ASP A 106 7.84 -6.12 -13.96
CA ASP A 106 7.74 -5.99 -15.41
C ASP A 106 7.24 -4.59 -15.78
N TYR A 107 8.14 -3.62 -15.66
CA TYR A 107 7.80 -2.20 -15.79
C TYR A 107 7.29 -1.82 -17.19
N ASN A 108 7.78 -2.48 -18.24
CA ASN A 108 7.37 -2.18 -19.62
C ASN A 108 5.92 -2.62 -19.89
N ASN A 109 5.57 -3.85 -19.51
CA ASN A 109 4.20 -4.33 -19.67
C ASN A 109 3.23 -3.61 -18.74
N SER A 110 3.71 -3.20 -17.56
CA SER A 110 2.96 -2.34 -16.65
C SER A 110 2.59 -1.01 -17.30
N GLU A 111 3.59 -0.26 -17.80
CA GLU A 111 3.38 1.01 -18.48
C GLU A 111 2.45 0.85 -19.69
N SER A 112 2.70 -0.15 -20.54
CA SER A 112 1.87 -0.41 -21.72
C SER A 112 0.41 -0.67 -21.34
N SER A 113 0.17 -1.50 -20.33
CA SER A 113 -1.21 -1.85 -19.91
C SER A 113 -1.95 -0.63 -19.35
N LEU A 114 -1.28 0.21 -18.56
CA LEU A 114 -1.88 1.44 -18.03
C LEU A 114 -2.18 2.44 -19.14
N ASN A 115 -1.24 2.64 -20.06
CA ASN A 115 -1.42 3.51 -21.22
C ASN A 115 -2.56 3.03 -22.14
N ASP A 116 -2.66 1.72 -22.37
CA ASP A 116 -3.77 1.14 -23.11
C ASP A 116 -5.11 1.35 -22.41
N CYS A 117 -5.17 1.22 -21.08
CA CYS A 117 -6.37 1.55 -20.31
C CYS A 117 -6.77 3.02 -20.47
N ILE A 118 -5.80 3.93 -20.34
CA ILE A 118 -6.03 5.38 -20.44
C ILE A 118 -6.53 5.74 -21.84
N LYS A 119 -5.90 5.20 -22.89
CA LYS A 119 -6.27 5.42 -24.29
C LYS A 119 -7.63 4.82 -24.64
N LEU A 120 -7.93 3.63 -24.12
CA LEU A 120 -9.20 2.95 -24.32
C LEU A 120 -10.36 3.81 -23.79
N ASN A 121 -10.16 4.46 -22.65
CA ASN A 121 -11.09 5.40 -22.05
C ASN A 121 -12.56 4.90 -21.95
N ALA A 122 -12.75 3.59 -21.74
CA ALA A 122 -14.09 2.99 -21.74
C ALA A 122 -14.94 3.44 -20.54
N THR A 123 -14.30 3.76 -19.39
CA THR A 123 -14.98 4.35 -18.23
C THR A 123 -14.09 5.38 -17.54
N LYS A 124 -14.68 6.46 -17.03
CA LYS A 124 -13.96 7.50 -16.29
C LYS A 124 -13.19 6.93 -15.07
N ASN A 125 -13.78 5.99 -14.34
CA ASN A 125 -13.18 5.46 -13.13
C ASN A 125 -11.92 4.64 -13.44
N ALA A 126 -11.99 3.68 -14.38
CA ALA A 126 -10.82 2.88 -14.76
C ALA A 126 -9.71 3.75 -15.36
N THR A 127 -10.06 4.71 -16.24
CA THR A 127 -9.11 5.67 -16.83
C THR A 127 -8.40 6.48 -15.74
N ASN A 128 -9.14 7.04 -14.78
CA ASN A 128 -8.56 7.84 -13.71
C ASN A 128 -7.68 7.00 -12.78
N THR A 129 -8.09 5.76 -12.48
CA THR A 129 -7.27 4.82 -11.71
C THR A 129 -5.96 4.52 -12.43
N ALA A 130 -6.01 4.16 -13.71
CA ALA A 130 -4.81 3.87 -14.50
C ALA A 130 -3.89 5.09 -14.65
N TYR A 131 -4.46 6.28 -14.84
CA TYR A 131 -3.70 7.53 -14.90
C TYR A 131 -3.01 7.85 -13.56
N GLY A 132 -3.73 7.73 -12.44
CA GLY A 132 -3.17 7.91 -11.11
C GLY A 132 -2.06 6.90 -10.81
N GLN A 133 -2.22 5.64 -11.24
CA GLN A 133 -1.18 4.61 -11.15
C GLN A 133 0.03 4.95 -12.01
N ALA A 134 -0.16 5.41 -13.26
CA ALA A 134 0.95 5.82 -14.12
C ALA A 134 1.76 6.97 -13.52
N LEU A 135 1.10 7.94 -12.87
CA LEU A 135 1.76 9.02 -12.14
C LEU A 135 2.54 8.51 -10.92
N LEU A 136 1.93 7.62 -10.14
CA LEU A 136 2.51 7.04 -8.93
C LEU A 136 3.68 6.09 -9.24
N PHE A 137 3.60 5.34 -10.33
CA PHE A 137 4.59 4.32 -10.72
C PHE A 137 5.75 4.91 -11.53
N GLY A 138 5.70 6.21 -11.85
CA GLY A 138 6.76 6.89 -12.58
C GLY A 138 6.72 6.71 -14.10
N PHE A 139 5.56 6.39 -14.67
CA PHE A 139 5.38 6.19 -16.12
C PHE A 139 4.87 7.43 -16.87
N ASN A 140 4.56 8.50 -16.15
CA ASN A 140 4.20 9.76 -16.79
C ASN A 140 5.43 10.38 -17.49
N GLU A 141 5.22 11.07 -18.62
CA GLU A 141 6.28 11.75 -19.40
C GLU A 141 7.15 12.67 -18.53
N PHE A 142 6.61 13.23 -17.45
CA PHE A 142 7.35 14.03 -16.47
C PHE A 142 8.59 13.31 -15.89
N TYR A 143 8.54 11.97 -15.75
CA TYR A 143 9.63 11.18 -15.19
C TYR A 143 10.67 10.74 -16.23
N LYS A 144 10.45 11.00 -17.53
CA LYS A 144 11.26 10.43 -18.62
C LYS A 144 12.75 10.79 -18.54
N THR A 145 13.08 11.94 -17.97
CA THR A 145 14.48 12.39 -17.81
C THR A 145 15.08 11.98 -16.47
N TRP A 146 14.31 11.35 -15.59
CA TRP A 146 14.78 10.98 -14.27
C TRP A 146 15.80 9.85 -14.36
N LYS A 147 16.85 9.97 -13.54
CA LYS A 147 17.88 8.94 -13.48
C LYS A 147 17.38 7.77 -12.63
N ILE A 148 17.37 6.58 -13.21
CA ILE A 148 17.00 5.35 -12.50
C ILE A 148 18.26 4.57 -12.14
N VAL A 149 18.36 4.16 -10.87
CA VAL A 149 19.44 3.31 -10.37
C VAL A 149 18.86 2.21 -9.51
N GLU A 150 19.16 0.96 -9.85
CA GLU A 150 18.74 -0.21 -9.07
C GLU A 150 19.87 -0.75 -8.20
N THR A 151 19.50 -1.19 -7.02
CA THR A 151 20.35 -1.87 -6.04
C THR A 151 19.66 -3.13 -5.53
N ASP A 152 20.19 -3.74 -4.47
CA ASP A 152 19.64 -4.97 -3.89
C ASP A 152 18.22 -4.77 -3.38
N ASN A 153 17.96 -3.66 -2.66
CA ASN A 153 16.69 -3.45 -1.96
C ASN A 153 15.80 -2.37 -2.60
N PHE A 154 16.36 -1.55 -3.50
CA PHE A 154 15.68 -0.38 -4.04
C PHE A 154 15.78 -0.27 -5.56
N ARG A 155 14.82 0.44 -6.12
CA ARG A 155 14.87 1.06 -7.44
C ARG A 155 14.68 2.55 -7.26
N PHE A 156 15.77 3.30 -7.30
CA PHE A 156 15.74 4.74 -7.09
C PHE A 156 15.41 5.47 -8.39
N HIS A 157 14.62 6.53 -8.27
CA HIS A 157 14.30 7.46 -9.35
C HIS A 157 14.66 8.87 -8.89
N PHE A 158 15.65 9.49 -9.51
CA PHE A 158 16.13 10.82 -9.13
C PHE A 158 15.66 11.86 -10.13
N GLN A 159 14.99 12.91 -9.63
CA GLN A 159 14.59 14.07 -10.43
C GLN A 159 15.82 14.82 -10.94
N ASP A 160 16.63 15.30 -10.01
CA ASP A 160 17.91 15.94 -10.27
C ASP A 160 18.83 15.73 -9.07
N MET A 161 20.02 15.18 -9.32
CA MET A 161 21.04 14.95 -8.30
C MET A 161 22.38 14.67 -8.97
N SER A 162 23.46 15.26 -8.44
CA SER A 162 24.82 15.00 -8.92
C SER A 162 25.22 13.53 -8.73
N ALA A 163 26.16 13.02 -9.52
CA ALA A 163 26.61 11.63 -9.44
C ALA A 163 27.11 11.25 -8.02
N ALA A 164 27.94 12.10 -7.41
CA ALA A 164 28.41 11.88 -6.03
C ALA A 164 27.27 11.96 -5.00
N GLY A 165 26.27 12.83 -5.25
CA GLY A 165 25.06 12.90 -4.43
C GLY A 165 24.27 11.59 -4.48
N VAL A 166 24.05 11.04 -5.68
CA VAL A 166 23.35 9.77 -5.90
C VAL A 166 24.04 8.63 -5.18
N GLU A 167 25.36 8.49 -5.30
CA GLU A 167 26.12 7.41 -4.64
C GLU A 167 25.98 7.47 -3.11
N LYS A 168 26.15 8.66 -2.53
CA LYS A 168 25.98 8.87 -1.09
C LYS A 168 24.54 8.55 -0.66
N TYR A 169 23.56 9.06 -1.39
CA TYR A 169 22.14 8.88 -1.09
C TYR A 169 21.77 7.40 -1.05
N ILE A 170 22.14 6.65 -2.09
CA ILE A 170 21.91 5.22 -2.20
C ILE A 170 22.56 4.48 -1.03
N SER A 171 23.83 4.75 -0.74
CA SER A 171 24.57 4.07 0.33
C SER A 171 23.89 4.26 1.69
N GLU A 172 23.44 5.47 2.02
CA GLU A 172 22.77 5.76 3.28
C GLU A 172 21.44 4.99 3.41
N ARG A 173 20.65 4.91 2.32
CA ARG A 173 19.33 4.23 2.35
C ARG A 173 19.46 2.71 2.37
N GLU A 174 20.47 2.15 1.72
CA GLU A 174 20.79 0.73 1.80
C GLU A 174 21.22 0.31 3.22
N VAL A 175 22.00 1.15 3.91
CA VAL A 175 22.35 0.91 5.33
C VAL A 175 21.09 1.00 6.20
N ALA A 176 20.28 2.05 6.02
CA ALA A 176 19.03 2.22 6.76
C ALA A 176 18.07 1.04 6.55
N TYR A 177 17.92 0.56 5.32
CA TYR A 177 17.08 -0.62 5.03
C TYR A 177 17.54 -1.84 5.82
N LYS A 178 18.85 -2.12 5.85
CA LYS A 178 19.41 -3.27 6.57
C LYS A 178 19.18 -3.17 8.07
N GLU A 179 19.28 -1.97 8.65
CA GLU A 179 18.99 -1.71 10.05
C GLU A 179 17.51 -1.93 10.37
N ILE A 180 16.63 -1.25 9.64
CA ILE A 180 15.17 -1.27 9.84
C ILE A 180 14.64 -2.69 9.59
N ASN A 181 14.98 -3.31 8.45
CA ASN A 181 14.55 -4.67 8.15
C ASN A 181 15.27 -5.71 9.03
N GLY A 182 16.40 -5.36 9.65
CA GLY A 182 17.01 -6.13 10.73
C GLY A 182 16.05 -6.35 11.90
N PHE A 183 15.26 -5.33 12.24
CA PHE A 183 14.19 -5.41 13.22
C PHE A 183 12.96 -6.15 12.67
N PHE A 184 12.39 -5.73 11.54
CA PHE A 184 11.10 -6.28 11.08
C PHE A 184 11.18 -7.68 10.44
N LYS A 185 12.34 -8.05 9.88
CA LYS A 185 12.54 -9.32 9.14
C LYS A 185 11.48 -9.55 8.05
N SER A 186 11.03 -8.47 7.42
CA SER A 186 10.00 -8.50 6.39
C SER A 186 10.54 -9.07 5.09
N THR A 187 9.68 -9.81 4.38
CA THR A 187 9.91 -10.22 2.99
C THR A 187 9.01 -9.39 2.09
N LEU A 188 9.61 -8.46 1.36
CA LEU A 188 8.86 -7.59 0.45
C LEU A 188 8.61 -8.32 -0.87
N PRO A 189 7.47 -8.07 -1.55
CA PRO A 189 7.14 -8.72 -2.82
C PRO A 189 8.04 -8.25 -3.99
N LYS A 190 8.67 -7.08 -3.85
CA LYS A 190 9.64 -6.50 -4.80
C LYS A 190 10.55 -5.49 -4.09
N LYS A 191 11.57 -5.00 -4.81
CA LYS A 191 12.37 -3.83 -4.38
C LYS A 191 11.47 -2.61 -4.15
N ILE A 192 11.87 -1.72 -3.25
CA ILE A 192 11.13 -0.47 -3.02
C ILE A 192 11.44 0.51 -4.16
N ASP A 193 10.42 0.96 -4.88
CA ASP A 193 10.53 2.06 -5.84
C ASP A 193 10.57 3.39 -5.08
N PHE A 194 11.71 4.06 -5.13
CA PHE A 194 12.04 5.19 -4.26
C PHE A 194 12.25 6.46 -5.09
N PHE A 195 11.24 7.31 -5.13
CA PHE A 195 11.22 8.55 -5.91
C PHE A 195 11.79 9.70 -5.09
N VAL A 196 12.94 10.20 -5.54
CA VAL A 196 13.73 11.24 -4.90
C VAL A 196 13.54 12.55 -5.67
N TRP A 197 12.67 13.39 -5.14
CA TRP A 197 12.29 14.67 -5.72
C TRP A 197 13.25 15.78 -5.28
N GLU A 198 13.52 16.68 -6.20
CA GLU A 198 14.22 17.94 -5.98
C GLU A 198 13.24 19.11 -5.79
N SER A 199 12.08 19.11 -6.46
CA SER A 199 11.07 20.17 -6.31
C SER A 199 9.79 19.65 -5.65
N ARG A 200 9.40 20.32 -4.55
CA ARG A 200 8.10 20.09 -3.89
C ARG A 200 6.94 20.65 -4.72
N GLU A 201 7.17 21.76 -5.41
CA GLU A 201 6.19 22.39 -6.29
C GLU A 201 5.83 21.48 -7.45
N ASP A 202 6.82 20.82 -8.06
CA ASP A 202 6.57 19.88 -9.14
C ASP A 202 5.82 18.64 -8.66
N ALA A 203 6.19 18.10 -7.49
CA ALA A 203 5.41 17.02 -6.87
C ALA A 203 3.95 17.42 -6.65
N MET A 204 3.68 18.64 -6.17
CA MET A 204 2.32 19.13 -5.98
C MET A 204 1.55 19.28 -7.30
N LYS A 205 2.21 19.72 -8.38
CA LYS A 205 1.59 19.82 -9.72
C LYS A 205 1.27 18.45 -10.32
N VAL A 206 2.17 17.49 -10.15
CA VAL A 206 2.11 16.17 -10.82
C VAL A 206 1.27 15.18 -10.03
N LEU A 207 1.48 15.10 -8.71
CA LEU A 207 0.84 14.12 -7.83
C LEU A 207 -0.34 14.69 -7.04
N HIS A 208 -0.51 16.01 -7.00
CA HIS A 208 -1.48 16.68 -6.14
C HIS A 208 -1.35 16.29 -4.65
N ALA A 209 -0.11 16.04 -4.21
CA ALA A 209 0.22 15.60 -2.87
C ALA A 209 1.51 16.25 -2.37
N ASN A 210 1.59 16.43 -1.05
CA ASN A 210 2.84 16.78 -0.38
C ASN A 210 3.80 15.57 -0.40
N LEU A 211 5.10 15.83 -0.52
CA LEU A 211 6.14 14.80 -0.46
C LEU A 211 6.41 14.32 0.98
N GLY A 212 6.90 13.09 1.09
CA GLY A 212 7.00 12.37 2.36
C GLY A 212 5.77 11.50 2.53
N PHE A 213 5.56 10.59 1.59
CA PHE A 213 4.52 9.57 1.71
C PHE A 213 5.00 8.26 1.10
N SER A 214 4.35 7.19 1.52
CA SER A 214 4.56 5.84 1.02
C SER A 214 3.23 5.21 0.58
N LYS A 215 3.33 4.25 -0.35
CA LYS A 215 2.25 3.33 -0.71
C LYS A 215 2.75 1.90 -0.50
N PRO A 216 2.68 1.39 0.74
CA PRO A 216 3.25 0.09 1.09
C PRO A 216 2.77 -1.05 0.20
N ASN A 217 1.50 -1.08 -0.19
CA ASN A 217 0.93 -2.12 -1.07
C ASN A 217 1.62 -2.20 -2.44
N PHE A 218 2.29 -1.13 -2.87
CA PHE A 218 3.08 -1.09 -4.10
C PHE A 218 4.59 -1.05 -3.87
N CYS A 219 5.04 -1.08 -2.61
CA CYS A 219 6.44 -0.84 -2.24
C CYS A 219 6.97 0.49 -2.80
N ILE A 220 6.20 1.56 -2.71
CA ILE A 220 6.57 2.89 -3.26
C ILE A 220 6.79 3.90 -2.13
N VAL A 221 7.79 4.76 -2.32
CA VAL A 221 8.05 5.97 -1.53
C VAL A 221 8.24 7.16 -2.45
N HIS A 222 7.56 8.28 -2.17
CA HIS A 222 7.82 9.58 -2.80
C HIS A 222 8.24 10.59 -1.75
N LEU A 223 9.47 11.10 -1.87
CA LEU A 223 10.02 12.00 -0.87
C LEU A 223 10.91 13.09 -1.46
N TYR A 224 11.05 14.20 -0.73
CA TYR A 224 11.98 15.27 -1.06
C TYR A 224 13.38 14.93 -0.56
N TYR A 225 14.43 15.07 -1.37
CA TYR A 225 15.77 14.52 -1.10
C TYR A 225 16.37 14.80 0.29
N GLN A 226 15.96 15.87 1.00
CA GLN A 226 16.44 16.18 2.36
C GLN A 226 15.55 15.65 3.49
N GLN A 227 14.51 14.86 3.20
CA GLN A 227 13.69 14.22 4.22
C GLN A 227 14.46 13.14 4.98
N THR A 228 13.88 12.71 6.10
CA THR A 228 14.44 11.66 6.97
C THR A 228 14.73 10.39 6.17
N ILE A 229 15.76 9.66 6.62
CA ILE A 229 16.25 8.50 5.88
C ILE A 229 15.26 7.34 6.03
N GLY A 230 14.80 7.08 7.26
CA GLY A 230 14.08 5.84 7.59
C GLY A 230 12.54 5.91 7.62
N HIS A 231 11.94 7.10 7.75
CA HIS A 231 10.50 7.23 8.08
C HIS A 231 9.59 6.53 7.06
N GLU A 232 9.64 6.97 5.80
CA GLU A 232 8.76 6.40 4.77
C GLU A 232 9.07 4.95 4.42
N MET A 233 10.35 4.55 4.42
CA MET A 233 10.69 3.15 4.17
C MET A 233 10.24 2.23 5.31
N THR A 234 10.18 2.74 6.54
CA THR A 234 9.65 1.97 7.68
C THR A 234 8.18 1.64 7.47
N HIS A 235 7.36 2.54 6.94
CA HIS A 235 5.96 2.23 6.60
C HIS A 235 5.88 1.09 5.57
N VAL A 236 6.75 1.08 4.56
CA VAL A 236 6.80 -0.01 3.57
C VAL A 236 7.25 -1.32 4.23
N ILE A 237 8.38 -1.32 4.92
CA ILE A 237 8.98 -2.53 5.52
C ILE A 237 8.04 -3.13 6.58
N SER A 238 7.54 -2.32 7.51
CA SER A 238 6.68 -2.79 8.59
C SER A 238 5.33 -3.30 8.09
N ASN A 239 4.84 -2.85 6.93
CA ASN A 239 3.59 -3.38 6.35
C ASN A 239 3.70 -4.86 5.94
N TYR A 240 4.91 -5.36 5.70
CA TYR A 240 5.18 -6.76 5.32
C TYR A 240 5.78 -7.60 6.46
N THR A 241 5.78 -7.10 7.70
CA THR A 241 6.29 -7.88 8.85
C THR A 241 5.25 -8.89 9.36
N THR A 242 3.98 -8.48 9.37
CA THR A 242 2.86 -9.27 9.85
C THR A 242 1.56 -8.74 9.25
N GLU A 243 0.53 -9.58 9.23
CA GLU A 243 -0.83 -9.14 8.94
C GLU A 243 -1.31 -8.18 10.04
N ILE A 244 -1.59 -6.94 9.66
CA ILE A 244 -2.10 -5.90 10.57
C ILE A 244 -3.61 -5.80 10.40
N LYS A 245 -4.35 -6.10 11.45
CA LYS A 245 -5.82 -6.10 11.49
C LYS A 245 -6.39 -4.72 11.73
N ASN A 246 -5.81 -3.98 12.68
CA ASN A 246 -6.22 -2.62 13.00
C ASN A 246 -4.98 -1.74 13.12
N LYS A 247 -4.98 -0.64 12.37
CA LYS A 247 -3.96 0.41 12.44
C LYS A 247 -4.50 1.59 13.24
N THR A 248 -3.64 2.23 14.02
CA THR A 248 -3.93 3.55 14.62
C THR A 248 -2.88 4.53 14.12
N ARG A 249 -3.28 5.78 13.87
CA ARG A 249 -2.33 6.82 13.41
C ARG A 249 -1.17 6.95 14.40
N PHE A 250 -1.46 6.95 15.70
CA PHE A 250 -0.46 7.08 16.75
C PHE A 250 0.63 6.00 16.66
N ILE A 251 0.28 4.72 16.59
CA ILE A 251 1.28 3.64 16.55
C ILE A 251 1.93 3.53 15.17
N ASN A 252 1.17 3.74 14.08
CA ASN A 252 1.68 3.65 12.73
C ASN A 252 2.69 4.78 12.40
N GLU A 253 2.46 6.00 12.87
CA GLU A 253 3.44 7.09 12.76
C GLU A 253 4.57 6.92 13.76
N GLY A 254 4.25 6.49 14.99
CA GLY A 254 5.26 6.25 16.03
C GLY A 254 6.32 5.25 15.61
N ILE A 255 5.94 4.18 14.91
CA ILE A 255 6.93 3.22 14.40
C ILE A 255 7.83 3.84 13.34
N ALA A 256 7.29 4.67 12.44
CA ALA A 256 8.10 5.34 11.42
C ALA A 256 9.04 6.39 12.03
N VAL A 257 8.60 7.14 13.04
CA VAL A 257 9.44 8.09 13.78
C VAL A 257 10.51 7.36 14.60
N CYS A 258 10.17 6.25 15.26
CA CYS A 258 11.12 5.46 16.03
C CYS A 258 12.26 4.90 15.16
N PHE A 259 11.97 4.60 13.90
CA PHE A 259 12.91 4.08 12.91
C PHE A 259 13.24 5.11 11.81
N ASP A 260 13.08 6.42 12.08
CA ASP A 260 13.38 7.46 11.09
C ASP A 260 14.88 7.67 10.86
N LEU A 261 15.69 7.10 11.76
CA LEU A 261 17.15 7.18 11.83
C LEU A 261 17.67 8.63 11.85
N SER A 262 16.86 9.54 12.37
CA SER A 262 17.24 10.93 12.62
C SER A 262 17.89 11.04 14.00
N ASN A 263 18.90 11.91 14.11
CA ASN A 263 19.51 12.24 15.41
C ASN A 263 18.73 13.34 16.16
N GLN A 264 17.43 13.47 15.91
CA GLN A 264 16.60 14.51 16.53
C GLN A 264 16.25 14.12 17.97
N ASP A 265 16.44 15.06 18.90
CA ASP A 265 15.96 14.91 20.27
C ASP A 265 14.44 15.14 20.33
N LYS A 266 13.68 14.07 20.10
CA LYS A 266 12.21 14.08 20.06
C LYS A 266 11.60 14.53 21.38
N LEU A 267 12.23 14.20 22.52
CA LEU A 267 11.76 14.62 23.83
C LEU A 267 11.87 16.13 23.97
N LYS A 268 13.03 16.69 23.62
CA LYS A 268 13.22 18.14 23.66
C LYS A 268 12.23 18.86 22.73
N LEU A 269 12.07 18.39 21.49
CA LEU A 269 11.12 18.98 20.54
C LEU A 269 9.69 19.02 21.09
N LEU A 270 9.22 17.90 21.67
CA LEU A 270 7.89 17.81 22.26
C LEU A 270 7.72 18.74 23.46
N LYS A 271 8.70 18.76 24.37
CA LYS A 271 8.66 19.63 25.56
C LYS A 271 8.67 21.11 25.20
N ASP A 272 9.51 21.51 24.26
CA ASP A 272 9.59 22.88 23.77
C ASP A 272 8.23 23.32 23.18
N TYR A 273 7.59 22.46 22.38
CA TYR A 273 6.28 22.76 21.79
C TYR A 273 5.16 22.83 22.85
N ILE A 274 5.12 21.89 23.80
CA ILE A 274 4.14 21.86 24.89
C ILE A 274 4.25 23.13 25.75
N ALA A 275 5.46 23.50 26.15
CA ALA A 275 5.72 24.70 26.94
C ALA A 275 5.32 25.97 26.20
N ALA A 276 5.69 26.09 24.92
CA ALA A 276 5.37 27.28 24.11
C ALA A 276 3.86 27.47 23.87
N ASN A 277 3.06 26.40 23.95
CA ASN A 277 1.63 26.43 23.64
C ASN A 277 0.73 26.17 24.86
N ASN A 278 1.30 26.07 26.07
CA ASN A 278 0.59 25.75 27.31
C ASN A 278 -0.36 24.54 27.16
N LYS A 279 0.13 23.48 26.51
CA LYS A 279 -0.62 22.24 26.30
C LYS A 279 -0.27 21.21 27.38
N GLN A 280 -1.07 20.16 27.44
CA GLN A 280 -0.72 18.90 28.12
C GLN A 280 -1.13 17.76 27.21
N VAL A 281 -0.42 16.64 27.31
CA VAL A 281 -0.69 15.44 26.51
C VAL A 281 -1.08 14.28 27.40
N ALA A 282 -2.12 13.57 27.00
CA ALA A 282 -2.47 12.26 27.52
C ALA A 282 -2.29 11.24 26.39
N ILE A 283 -1.40 10.25 26.60
CA ILE A 283 -1.01 9.26 25.61
C ILE A 283 -2.22 8.47 25.15
N LYS A 284 -3.09 8.04 26.08
CA LYS A 284 -4.31 7.31 25.73
C LYS A 284 -5.20 8.12 24.77
N ASP A 285 -5.39 9.41 25.03
CA ASP A 285 -6.21 10.26 24.17
C ASP A 285 -5.54 10.49 22.80
N CYS A 286 -4.22 10.72 22.77
CA CYS A 286 -3.46 10.83 21.51
C CYS A 286 -3.54 9.52 20.69
N TRP A 287 -3.58 8.38 21.37
CA TRP A 287 -3.66 7.08 20.74
C TRP A 287 -5.04 6.83 20.12
N GLU A 288 -6.11 7.01 20.89
CA GLU A 288 -7.49 6.78 20.44
C GLU A 288 -7.98 7.86 19.47
N ASN A 289 -7.45 9.09 19.58
CA ASN A 289 -7.90 10.26 18.83
C ASN A 289 -6.76 10.94 18.03
N GLY A 290 -5.82 10.16 17.49
CA GLY A 290 -4.61 10.70 16.82
C GLY A 290 -4.86 11.71 15.70
N ASP A 291 -6.01 11.68 15.05
CA ASP A 291 -6.37 12.66 13.99
C ASP A 291 -6.64 14.07 14.54
N LYS A 292 -6.93 14.22 15.83
CA LYS A 292 -7.13 15.53 16.48
C LYS A 292 -5.83 16.25 16.78
N TYR A 293 -4.71 15.54 16.72
CA TYR A 293 -3.39 16.06 17.10
C TYR A 293 -2.57 16.44 15.87
N GLY A 294 -1.93 17.61 15.95
CA GLY A 294 -0.93 18.07 14.98
C GLY A 294 0.34 17.22 15.05
N GLU A 295 1.11 17.23 13.97
CA GLU A 295 2.33 16.44 13.81
C GLU A 295 3.40 16.80 14.86
N GLU A 296 3.41 18.05 15.33
CA GLU A 296 4.35 18.56 16.35
C GLU A 296 4.18 17.88 17.71
N ILE A 297 2.98 17.35 18.00
CA ILE A 297 2.75 16.52 19.19
C ILE A 297 2.83 15.05 18.79
N LEU A 298 2.05 14.66 17.78
CA LEU A 298 1.81 13.26 17.47
C LEU A 298 3.11 12.53 17.15
N TYR A 299 3.97 13.06 16.28
CA TYR A 299 5.16 12.37 15.82
C TYR A 299 6.20 12.17 16.92
N PRO A 300 6.67 13.21 17.64
CA PRO A 300 7.65 12.99 18.69
C PRO A 300 7.08 12.17 19.86
N LEU A 301 5.82 12.37 20.25
CA LEU A 301 5.21 11.58 21.34
C LEU A 301 5.10 10.10 20.97
N SER A 302 4.57 9.81 19.79
CA SER A 302 4.39 8.43 19.34
C SER A 302 5.71 7.71 19.11
N GLY A 303 6.73 8.38 18.56
CA GLY A 303 8.07 7.82 18.38
C GLY A 303 8.73 7.47 19.71
N LEU A 304 8.68 8.37 20.69
CA LEU A 304 9.16 8.11 22.04
C LEU A 304 8.42 6.93 22.67
N PHE A 305 7.10 6.93 22.59
CA PHE A 305 6.29 5.88 23.19
C PHE A 305 6.53 4.51 22.57
N VAL A 306 6.60 4.41 21.24
CA VAL A 306 6.94 3.15 20.56
C VAL A 306 8.32 2.66 20.97
N LYS A 307 9.30 3.56 21.08
CA LYS A 307 10.64 3.20 21.57
C LYS A 307 10.58 2.62 23.00
N GLU A 308 9.86 3.28 23.91
CA GLU A 308 9.69 2.79 25.29
C GLU A 308 9.01 1.41 25.34
N LEU A 309 8.03 1.15 24.47
CA LEU A 309 7.42 -0.17 24.36
C LEU A 309 8.43 -1.24 23.91
N ILE A 310 9.23 -0.95 22.88
CA ILE A 310 10.24 -1.88 22.36
C ILE A 310 11.31 -2.15 23.43
N ASP A 311 11.81 -1.11 24.09
CA ASP A 311 12.84 -1.23 25.13
C ASP A 311 12.33 -2.00 26.35
N SER A 312 11.06 -1.79 26.72
CA SER A 312 10.47 -2.38 27.95
C SER A 312 9.98 -3.81 27.79
N PHE A 313 9.59 -4.21 26.57
CA PHE A 313 8.92 -5.49 26.31
C PHE A 313 9.62 -6.36 25.27
N GLY A 314 10.59 -5.82 24.54
CA GLY A 314 11.30 -6.52 23.49
C GLY A 314 10.55 -6.58 22.16
N LYS A 315 11.29 -6.93 21.11
CA LYS A 315 10.83 -6.98 19.72
C LYS A 315 9.63 -7.91 19.53
N GLU A 316 9.72 -9.14 20.02
CA GLU A 316 8.73 -10.19 19.73
C GLU A 316 7.35 -9.80 20.25
N LYS A 317 7.31 -9.31 21.49
CA LYS A 317 6.09 -8.87 22.15
C LYS A 317 5.52 -7.60 21.52
N PHE A 318 6.39 -6.67 21.11
CA PHE A 318 5.96 -5.49 20.34
C PHE A 318 5.33 -5.90 19.00
N LEU A 319 5.94 -6.81 18.24
CA LEU A 319 5.41 -7.26 16.96
C LEU A 319 4.10 -8.05 17.09
N GLU A 320 3.88 -8.75 18.21
CA GLU A 320 2.57 -9.34 18.53
C GLU A 320 1.50 -8.26 18.68
N PHE A 321 1.80 -7.22 19.46
CA PHE A 321 0.93 -6.06 19.62
C PHE A 321 0.69 -5.32 18.29
N PHE A 322 1.73 -5.15 17.47
CA PHE A 322 1.68 -4.36 16.23
C PHE A 322 0.65 -4.88 15.20
N LYS A 323 0.25 -6.15 15.31
CA LYS A 323 -0.86 -6.75 14.51
C LYS A 323 -2.20 -6.08 14.77
N ASN A 324 -2.41 -5.54 15.97
CA ASN A 324 -3.64 -4.87 16.37
C ASN A 324 -3.28 -3.69 17.27
N GLN A 325 -3.13 -2.53 16.64
CA GLN A 325 -2.53 -1.35 17.25
C GLN A 325 -3.47 -0.59 18.19
N THR A 326 -4.57 -1.18 18.67
CA THR A 326 -5.52 -0.51 19.56
C THR A 326 -5.04 -0.49 21.00
N TYR A 327 -5.46 0.53 21.76
CA TYR A 327 -5.14 0.65 23.18
C TYR A 327 -5.63 -0.57 23.99
N ASP A 328 -6.82 -1.07 23.70
CA ASP A 328 -7.37 -2.25 24.39
C ASP A 328 -6.54 -3.51 24.13
N ASN A 329 -6.08 -3.71 22.90
CA ASN A 329 -5.17 -4.82 22.59
C ASN A 329 -3.82 -4.65 23.30
N ALA A 330 -3.31 -3.43 23.39
CA ALA A 330 -2.08 -3.14 24.10
C ALA A 330 -2.15 -3.57 25.57
N LYS A 331 -3.27 -3.30 26.26
CA LYS A 331 -3.49 -3.76 27.65
C LYS A 331 -3.46 -5.28 27.76
N LEU A 332 -4.03 -5.99 26.80
CA LEU A 332 -4.00 -7.47 26.77
C LEU A 332 -2.58 -8.01 26.59
N VAL A 333 -1.81 -7.42 25.68
CA VAL A 333 -0.45 -7.88 25.38
C VAL A 333 0.52 -7.49 26.50
N PHE A 334 0.54 -6.23 26.90
CA PHE A 334 1.55 -5.67 27.81
C PHE A 334 1.18 -5.75 29.30
N GLY A 335 -0.11 -5.86 29.63
CA GLY A 335 -0.60 -5.90 31.01
C GLY A 335 -0.32 -4.61 31.79
N ASN A 336 -0.35 -4.71 33.13
CA ASN A 336 -0.25 -3.55 34.03
C ASN A 336 1.04 -2.72 33.88
N LYS A 337 2.12 -3.29 33.31
CA LYS A 337 3.36 -2.54 33.05
C LYS A 337 3.16 -1.43 32.00
N LEU A 338 2.15 -1.55 31.13
CA LEU A 338 1.79 -0.51 30.16
C LEU A 338 1.41 0.80 30.85
N ASP A 339 0.56 0.74 31.87
CA ASP A 339 0.06 1.92 32.57
C ASP A 339 1.21 2.66 33.26
N LEU A 340 2.16 1.93 33.87
CA LEU A 340 3.37 2.52 34.45
C LEU A 340 4.23 3.27 33.43
N ILE A 341 4.44 2.70 32.23
CA ILE A 341 5.21 3.35 31.16
C ILE A 341 4.50 4.63 30.69
N ILE A 342 3.17 4.58 30.56
CA ILE A 342 2.37 5.75 30.17
C ILE A 342 2.52 6.86 31.22
N GLU A 343 2.32 6.53 32.50
CA GLU A 343 2.42 7.50 33.60
C GLU A 343 3.82 8.12 33.70
N GLU A 344 4.88 7.31 33.59
CA GLU A 344 6.27 7.79 33.63
C GLU A 344 6.59 8.72 32.45
N LEU A 345 6.17 8.36 31.24
CA LEU A 345 6.42 9.16 30.05
C LEU A 345 5.61 10.47 30.08
N GLU A 346 4.34 10.43 30.45
CA GLU A 346 3.51 11.64 30.61
C GLU A 346 4.09 12.58 31.66
N LYS A 347 4.55 12.05 32.79
CA LYS A 347 5.21 12.85 33.83
C LYS A 347 6.48 13.51 33.31
N LYS A 348 7.27 12.83 32.48
CA LYS A 348 8.50 13.39 31.90
C LYS A 348 8.24 14.51 30.89
N ILE A 349 7.10 14.43 30.19
CA ILE A 349 6.72 15.33 29.10
C ILE A 349 5.97 16.56 29.59
N ASN A 350 5.02 16.39 30.51
CA ASN A 350 4.14 17.46 31.00
C ASN A 350 4.76 18.34 32.11
N THR A 351 6.01 18.07 32.49
CA THR A 351 6.83 18.92 33.38
C THR A 351 7.79 19.78 32.58
#